data_AF-A0A8T3KVP4-F1
#
_entry.id   AF-A0A8T3KVP4-F1
#
_cell.length_a   1.000
_cell.length_b   1.000
_cell.length_c   1.000
_cell.angle_alpha   90.00
_cell.angle_beta   90.00
_cell.angle_gamma   90.00
#
_symmetry.space_group_name_H-M   'P 1'
#
loop_
_entity.id
_entity.type
_entity.pdbx_description
1 polymer ?
#
loop_
_entity_poly.entity_id
_entity_poly.type
_entity_poly.pdbx_seq_one_letter_code
_entity_poly.pdbx_strand_id
1 'polypeptide(L)'
;MSKLLSLSRAARLAGVSRGELQKRVRKEGADTFEGKLTVEILVSLYPHIDMEKDPVLERVQRIKREARPKAHYSDGWMPDPQVLMTRLKEFQHTLVQTKSSLNASENLLNETRSNLQSALNASEEELPAEVERCIQRLSRAIDRLGRASDAKATLFAKDAMLKIVSASVRLLPSGHEFFIEGNDSILEAGLKAGLYLDYGCTGGNCGACKCKVVSGAVRKLRNHDYVLSAKEQEAGYVLACSNTAISDLVVEAGEAGMSEALPHQQIRAQVKKIELVGELLALMYVQTPRTRSLRFKAGQSVSVTTEDGRTADLYIASCPCDGRNLQFIIFKEDDVDFGDAVFDATLARQTVLLEGPKGNGTYFRINILI
;
A
#
# COMPACT_ATOMS: atom_id res chain seq x y z
N MET A 1 -4.89 -2.63 26.32
CA MET A 1 -5.08 -3.75 25.37
C MET A 1 -3.87 -3.79 24.46
N SER A 2 -3.24 -4.94 24.29
CA SER A 2 -2.13 -5.12 23.34
C SER A 2 -2.64 -4.88 21.93
N LYS A 3 -2.04 -3.90 21.22
CA LYS A 3 -2.44 -3.55 19.87
C LYS A 3 -1.86 -4.59 18.91
N LEU A 4 -2.73 -5.31 18.22
CA LEU A 4 -2.36 -6.32 17.22
C LEU A 4 -2.10 -5.64 15.87
N LEU A 5 -0.91 -5.86 15.31
CA LEU A 5 -0.48 -5.40 13.99
C LEU A 5 -0.53 -6.57 13.00
N SER A 6 -1.00 -6.35 11.77
CA SER A 6 -0.85 -7.36 10.73
C SER A 6 0.62 -7.57 10.36
N LEU A 7 0.98 -8.76 9.90
CA LEU A 7 2.35 -9.06 9.44
C LEU A 7 2.86 -8.06 8.40
N SER A 8 2.00 -7.65 7.47
CA SER A 8 2.35 -6.68 6.42
C SER A 8 2.70 -5.31 7.02
N ARG A 9 1.94 -4.89 8.04
CA ARG A 9 2.11 -3.62 8.73
C ARG A 9 3.33 -3.62 9.65
N ALA A 10 3.54 -4.72 10.35
CA ALA A 10 4.73 -4.94 11.15
C ALA A 10 6.01 -4.98 10.30
N ALA A 11 5.97 -5.63 9.13
CA ALA A 11 7.11 -5.70 8.22
C ALA A 11 7.48 -4.29 7.71
N ARG A 12 6.47 -3.49 7.36
CA ARG A 12 6.63 -2.10 6.95
C ARG A 12 7.22 -1.23 8.07
N LEU A 13 6.75 -1.40 9.31
CA LEU A 13 7.27 -0.69 10.49
C LEU A 13 8.73 -1.05 10.79
N ALA A 14 9.10 -2.32 10.60
CA ALA A 14 10.46 -2.82 10.79
C ALA A 14 11.39 -2.59 9.56
N GLY A 15 10.88 -2.05 8.45
CA GLY A 15 11.66 -1.79 7.25
C GLY A 15 12.11 -3.05 6.48
N VAL A 16 11.44 -4.18 6.68
CA VAL A 16 11.76 -5.48 6.07
C VAL A 16 10.64 -6.00 5.17
N SER A 17 10.92 -7.01 4.35
CA SER A 17 9.88 -7.68 3.57
C SER A 17 8.97 -8.53 4.47
N ARG A 18 7.70 -8.70 4.08
CA ARG A 18 6.75 -9.59 4.79
C ARG A 18 7.29 -11.01 4.93
N GLY A 19 7.90 -11.56 3.87
CA GLY A 19 8.45 -12.92 3.89
C GLY A 19 9.63 -13.07 4.85
N GLU A 20 10.46 -12.03 4.99
CA GLU A 20 11.58 -12.01 5.94
C GLU A 20 11.10 -11.93 7.39
N LEU A 21 10.14 -11.05 7.67
CA LEU A 21 9.50 -10.98 8.99
C LEU A 21 8.86 -12.33 9.35
N GLN A 22 8.12 -12.94 8.41
CA GLN A 22 7.42 -14.21 8.64
C GLN A 22 8.41 -15.37 8.89
N LYS A 23 9.55 -15.39 8.19
CA LYS A 23 10.64 -16.36 8.46
C LYS A 23 11.23 -16.16 9.85
N ARG A 24 11.45 -14.91 10.26
CA ARG A 24 12.05 -14.60 11.56
C ARG A 24 11.11 -14.91 12.73
N VAL A 25 9.82 -14.58 12.60
CA VAL A 25 8.76 -14.98 13.54
C VAL A 25 8.74 -16.50 13.73
N ARG A 26 8.81 -17.26 12.63
CA ARG A 26 8.87 -18.74 12.68
C ARG A 26 10.15 -19.26 13.33
N LYS A 27 11.30 -18.61 13.07
CA LYS A 27 12.61 -19.00 13.60
C LYS A 27 12.72 -18.77 15.11
N GLU A 28 12.15 -17.67 15.61
CA GLU A 28 12.23 -17.29 17.02
C GLU A 28 11.02 -17.72 17.86
N GLY A 29 10.08 -18.47 17.26
CA GLY A 29 8.94 -19.05 17.97
C GLY A 29 7.97 -18.01 18.55
N ALA A 30 7.88 -16.84 17.94
CA ALA A 30 7.04 -15.76 18.45
C ALA A 30 5.55 -16.03 18.21
N ASP A 31 4.73 -15.84 19.25
CA ASP A 31 3.28 -16.04 19.19
C ASP A 31 2.64 -15.07 18.20
N THR A 32 1.97 -15.62 17.18
CA THR A 32 1.13 -14.85 16.26
C THR A 32 -0.30 -15.31 16.39
N PHE A 33 -1.22 -14.36 16.44
CA PHE A 33 -2.66 -14.63 16.49
C PHE A 33 -3.27 -14.27 15.14
N GLU A 34 -3.74 -15.25 14.38
CA GLU A 34 -4.37 -15.07 13.06
C GLU A 34 -3.52 -14.26 12.06
N GLY A 35 -2.19 -14.40 12.10
CA GLY A 35 -1.28 -13.63 11.24
C GLY A 35 -1.07 -12.18 11.68
N LYS A 36 -1.46 -11.84 12.91
CA LYS A 36 -1.15 -10.57 13.59
C LYS A 36 -0.15 -10.80 14.74
N LEU A 37 0.65 -9.80 15.03
CA LEU A 37 1.64 -9.79 16.10
C LEU A 37 1.54 -8.51 16.93
N THR A 38 1.93 -8.57 18.19
CA THR A 38 1.90 -7.40 19.06
C THR A 38 3.11 -6.51 18.84
N VAL A 39 2.96 -5.24 19.22
CA VAL A 39 4.07 -4.26 19.25
C VAL A 39 5.27 -4.79 20.04
N GLU A 40 5.03 -5.48 21.16
CA GLU A 40 6.09 -6.05 21.99
C GLU A 40 6.94 -7.08 21.24
N ILE A 41 6.29 -7.94 20.45
CA ILE A 41 6.96 -8.97 19.64
C ILE A 41 7.77 -8.33 18.51
N LEU A 42 7.26 -7.26 17.90
CA LEU A 42 7.99 -6.59 16.82
C LEU A 42 9.30 -5.96 17.33
N VAL A 43 9.24 -5.29 18.48
CA VAL A 43 10.39 -4.63 19.10
C VAL A 43 11.41 -5.66 19.60
N SER A 44 10.97 -6.82 20.09
CA SER A 44 11.90 -7.89 20.48
C SER A 44 12.63 -8.51 19.29
N LEU A 45 11.93 -8.70 18.16
CA LEU A 45 12.51 -9.29 16.94
C LEU A 45 13.44 -8.31 16.21
N TYR A 46 13.21 -7.00 16.32
CA TYR A 46 13.99 -5.95 15.67
C TYR A 46 14.32 -4.82 16.67
N PRO A 47 15.35 -4.97 17.52
CA PRO A 47 15.69 -4.00 18.57
C PRO A 47 16.32 -2.71 18.03
N HIS A 48 16.93 -2.77 16.84
CA HIS A 48 17.67 -1.68 16.21
C HIS A 48 16.88 -0.98 15.09
N ILE A 49 15.55 -0.91 15.21
CA ILE A 49 14.77 -0.08 14.28
C ILE A 49 15.20 1.36 14.50
N ASP A 50 16.08 1.86 13.65
CA ASP A 50 16.49 3.26 13.64
C ASP A 50 15.26 4.09 13.24
N MET A 51 14.73 4.85 14.20
CA MET A 51 13.41 5.46 14.09
C MET A 51 13.45 6.88 13.52
N GLU A 52 14.64 7.49 13.42
CA GLU A 52 14.82 8.84 12.88
C GLU A 52 15.10 8.85 11.37
N LYS A 53 15.71 7.79 10.85
CA LYS A 53 15.90 7.61 9.42
C LYS A 53 14.80 6.73 8.88
N ASP A 54 13.81 7.35 8.24
CA ASP A 54 12.76 6.64 7.54
C ASP A 54 13.23 6.33 6.10
N PRO A 55 13.75 5.11 5.82
CA PRO A 55 14.11 4.73 4.45
C PRO A 55 12.88 4.68 3.54
N VAL A 56 11.65 4.65 4.08
CA VAL A 56 10.41 4.71 3.30
C VAL A 56 10.09 6.16 2.95
N LEU A 57 10.22 7.12 3.87
CA LEU A 57 10.01 8.53 3.53
C LEU A 57 11.08 9.01 2.54
N GLU A 58 12.35 8.65 2.74
CA GLU A 58 13.42 8.94 1.78
C GLU A 58 13.21 8.22 0.45
N ARG A 59 12.76 6.95 0.46
CA ARG A 59 12.45 6.20 -0.78
C ARG A 59 11.22 6.73 -1.49
N VAL A 60 10.17 7.13 -0.78
CA VAL A 60 8.96 7.76 -1.34
C VAL A 60 9.30 9.15 -1.86
N GLN A 61 10.12 9.92 -1.15
CA GLN A 61 10.61 11.22 -1.62
C GLN A 61 11.53 11.06 -2.83
N ARG A 62 12.39 10.04 -2.87
CA ARG A 62 13.25 9.71 -4.00
C ARG A 62 12.42 9.26 -5.20
N ILE A 63 11.51 8.30 -5.02
CA ILE A 63 10.54 7.88 -6.05
C ILE A 63 9.72 9.09 -6.53
N LYS A 64 9.30 9.99 -5.64
CA LYS A 64 8.57 11.22 -6.01
C LYS A 64 9.45 12.23 -6.76
N ARG A 65 10.74 12.29 -6.46
CA ARG A 65 11.72 13.20 -7.07
C ARG A 65 12.21 12.67 -8.43
N GLU A 66 12.24 11.34 -8.60
CA GLU A 66 12.68 10.63 -9.81
C GLU A 66 11.51 10.24 -10.75
N ALA A 67 10.27 10.14 -10.24
CA ALA A 67 9.10 9.87 -11.07
C ALA A 67 8.75 11.11 -11.90
N ARG A 68 8.92 11.02 -13.22
CA ARG A 68 8.34 11.99 -14.15
C ARG A 68 6.81 11.93 -14.02
N PRO A 69 6.12 13.04 -13.71
CA PRO A 69 4.66 13.03 -13.58
C PRO A 69 4.04 12.61 -14.91
N LYS A 70 3.18 11.59 -14.88
CA LYS A 70 2.25 11.33 -15.98
C LYS A 70 1.35 12.57 -16.11
N ALA A 71 1.23 13.12 -17.31
CA ALA A 71 0.56 14.38 -17.63
C ALA A 71 -0.95 14.51 -17.25
N HIS A 72 -1.54 13.56 -16.51
CA HIS A 72 -2.95 13.56 -16.10
C HIS A 72 -3.20 13.29 -14.62
N TYR A 73 -2.18 13.39 -13.76
CA TYR A 73 -2.39 13.48 -12.32
C TYR A 73 -1.98 14.89 -11.89
N SER A 74 -2.96 15.73 -11.60
CA SER A 74 -2.71 17.06 -11.04
C SER A 74 -1.92 16.92 -9.73
N ASP A 75 -0.75 17.54 -9.71
CA ASP A 75 0.13 17.65 -8.56
C ASP A 75 -0.62 18.16 -7.32
N GLY A 76 -0.34 17.53 -6.19
CA GLY A 76 -0.64 18.07 -4.86
C GLY A 76 -2.12 18.15 -4.50
N TRP A 77 -2.68 17.06 -3.97
CA TRP A 77 -3.86 17.20 -3.14
C TRP A 77 -3.73 16.43 -1.83
N MET A 78 -3.84 17.18 -0.74
CA MET A 78 -4.01 16.69 0.62
C MET A 78 -5.25 15.77 0.65
N PRO A 79 -5.29 14.71 1.48
CA PRO A 79 -6.49 13.91 1.65
C PRO A 79 -7.72 14.80 1.90
N ASP A 80 -8.89 14.37 1.46
CA ASP A 80 -10.14 15.14 1.60
C ASP A 80 -10.39 15.60 3.07
N PRO A 81 -10.98 16.78 3.31
CA PRO A 81 -11.23 17.30 4.66
C PRO A 81 -11.94 16.33 5.61
N GLN A 82 -12.84 15.47 5.12
CA GLN A 82 -13.51 14.47 5.98
C GLN A 82 -12.57 13.32 6.38
N VAL A 83 -11.69 12.94 5.47
CA VAL A 83 -10.61 11.96 5.73
C VAL A 83 -9.61 12.55 6.72
N LEU A 84 -9.22 13.81 6.51
CA LEU A 84 -8.38 14.56 7.46
C LEU A 84 -9.06 14.70 8.82
N MET A 85 -10.35 15.03 8.86
CA MET A 85 -11.10 15.22 10.11
C MET A 85 -11.25 13.91 10.90
N THR A 86 -11.51 12.79 10.22
CA THR A 86 -11.58 11.47 10.86
C THR A 86 -10.21 11.06 11.40
N ARG A 87 -9.15 11.29 10.62
CA ARG A 87 -7.76 11.03 11.03
C ARG A 87 -7.30 11.96 12.16
N LEU A 88 -7.73 13.22 12.16
CA LEU A 88 -7.44 14.22 13.18
C LEU A 88 -8.17 13.91 14.49
N LYS A 89 -9.39 13.34 14.43
CA LYS A 89 -10.08 12.80 15.60
C LYS A 89 -9.36 11.60 16.22
N GLU A 90 -8.86 10.66 15.41
CA GLU A 90 -8.02 9.57 15.92
C GLU A 90 -6.71 10.09 16.54
N PHE A 91 -6.12 11.12 15.93
CA PHE A 91 -4.92 11.78 16.46
C PHE A 91 -5.20 12.51 17.77
N GLN A 92 -6.30 13.25 17.87
CA GLN A 92 -6.74 13.89 19.12
C GLN A 92 -6.94 12.85 20.22
N HIS A 93 -7.57 11.71 19.93
CA HIS A 93 -7.77 10.65 20.92
C HIS A 93 -6.43 10.10 21.44
N THR A 94 -5.47 9.89 20.54
CA THR A 94 -4.12 9.43 20.88
C THR A 94 -3.36 10.48 21.70
N LEU A 95 -3.41 11.75 21.29
CA LEU A 95 -2.80 12.88 22.01
C LEU A 95 -3.37 13.03 23.41
N VAL A 96 -4.69 12.92 23.57
CA VAL A 96 -5.36 13.01 24.87
C VAL A 96 -4.90 11.88 25.79
N GLN A 97 -4.78 10.65 25.28
CA GLN A 97 -4.25 9.51 26.05
C GLN A 97 -2.78 9.70 26.45
N THR A 98 -1.93 10.16 25.54
CA THR A 98 -0.52 10.43 25.82
C THR A 98 -0.36 11.57 26.81
N LYS A 99 -1.10 12.67 26.65
CA LYS A 99 -1.09 13.81 27.57
C LYS A 99 -1.63 13.43 28.95
N SER A 100 -2.68 12.61 29.03
CA SER A 100 -3.17 12.09 30.30
C SER A 100 -2.12 11.23 31.01
N SER A 101 -1.35 10.44 30.25
CA SER A 101 -0.27 9.60 30.81
C SER A 101 0.90 10.46 31.29
N LEU A 102 1.27 11.50 30.53
CA LEU A 102 2.31 12.45 30.93
C LEU A 102 1.91 13.22 32.21
N ASN A 103 0.68 13.72 32.28
CA ASN A 103 0.16 14.40 33.46
C ASN A 103 0.16 13.47 34.69
N ALA A 104 -0.15 12.18 34.51
CA ALA A 104 -0.09 11.21 35.59
C ALA A 104 1.36 10.99 36.08
N SER A 105 2.34 10.98 35.18
CA SER A 105 3.76 10.92 35.52
C SER A 105 4.24 12.18 36.27
N GLU A 106 3.83 13.37 35.81
CA GLU A 106 4.16 14.62 36.50
C GLU A 106 3.56 14.67 37.91
N ASN A 107 2.30 14.26 38.07
CA ASN A 107 1.67 14.19 39.39
C ASN A 107 2.40 13.24 40.32
N LEU A 108 2.82 12.07 39.83
CA LEU A 108 3.60 11.11 40.61
C LEU A 108 4.96 11.68 41.05
N LEU A 109 5.66 12.41 40.16
CA LEU A 109 6.93 13.07 40.50
C LEU A 109 6.72 14.13 41.58
N ASN A 110 5.65 14.92 41.48
CA ASN A 110 5.29 15.93 42.48
C ASN A 110 4.91 15.31 43.83
N GLU A 111 4.11 14.23 43.84
CA GLU A 111 3.77 13.49 45.06
C GLU A 111 5.01 12.87 45.71
N THR A 112 5.91 12.28 44.91
CA THR A 112 7.17 11.70 45.39
C THR A 112 8.03 12.78 46.04
N ARG A 113 8.19 13.93 45.37
CA ARG A 113 8.93 15.08 45.89
C ARG A 113 8.34 15.56 47.23
N SER A 114 7.02 15.68 47.32
CA SER A 114 6.33 16.06 48.55
C SER A 114 6.59 15.07 49.68
N ASN A 115 6.51 13.76 49.39
CA ASN A 115 6.76 12.71 50.39
C ASN A 115 8.21 12.72 50.88
N LEU A 116 9.18 12.93 49.99
CA LEU A 116 10.60 13.06 50.36
C LEU A 116 10.85 14.31 51.22
N GLN A 117 10.16 15.42 50.93
CA GLN A 117 10.21 16.63 51.76
C GLN A 117 9.58 16.42 53.15
N SER A 118 8.48 15.67 53.24
CA SER A 118 7.88 15.29 54.52
C SER A 118 8.80 14.36 55.32
N ALA A 119 9.45 13.41 54.66
CA ALA A 119 10.41 12.51 55.31
C ALA A 119 11.63 13.27 55.87
N LEU A 120 12.12 14.32 55.17
CA LEU A 120 13.21 15.17 55.69
C LEU A 120 12.86 15.89 57.01
N ASN A 121 11.58 16.06 57.32
CA ASN A 121 11.10 16.69 58.55
C ASN A 121 10.65 15.68 59.62
N ALA A 122 10.79 14.37 59.37
CA ALA A 122 10.40 13.32 60.30
C ALA A 122 11.46 13.12 61.40
N SER A 123 11.05 12.53 62.52
CA SER A 123 11.97 12.17 63.60
C SER A 123 12.93 11.04 63.18
N GLU A 124 14.10 10.93 63.82
CA GLU A 124 15.11 9.90 63.48
C GLU A 124 14.57 8.47 63.61
N GLU A 125 13.57 8.24 64.47
CA GLU A 125 12.92 6.93 64.67
C GLU A 125 11.93 6.58 63.55
N GLU A 126 11.30 7.58 62.90
CA GLU A 126 10.27 7.38 61.88
C GLU A 126 10.83 7.39 60.44
N LEU A 127 12.01 7.98 60.26
CA LEU A 127 12.69 8.15 58.97
C LEU A 127 12.82 6.84 58.16
N PRO A 128 13.23 5.69 58.74
CA PRO A 128 13.41 4.46 57.98
C PRO A 128 12.08 3.92 57.40
N ALA A 129 11.01 4.00 58.19
CA ALA A 129 9.69 3.52 57.78
C ALA A 129 9.08 4.39 56.66
N GLU A 130 9.33 5.70 56.69
CA GLU A 130 8.79 6.62 55.68
C GLU A 130 9.55 6.54 54.36
N VAL A 131 10.87 6.34 54.42
CA VAL A 131 11.71 6.06 53.24
C VAL A 131 11.30 4.75 52.58
N GLU A 132 11.08 3.68 53.37
CA GLU A 132 10.63 2.39 52.84
C GLU A 132 9.26 2.50 52.15
N ARG A 133 8.32 3.22 52.76
CA ARG A 133 7.00 3.48 52.19
C ARG A 133 7.08 4.27 50.87
N CYS A 134 8.00 5.24 50.79
CA CYS A 134 8.25 6.02 49.58
C CYS A 134 8.83 5.15 48.46
N ILE A 135 9.82 4.31 48.77
CA ILE A 135 10.41 3.34 47.81
C ILE A 135 9.35 2.37 47.29
N GLN A 136 8.56 1.75 48.18
CA GLN A 136 7.51 0.81 47.76
C GLN A 136 6.46 1.46 46.85
N ARG A 137 6.08 2.71 47.12
CA ARG A 137 5.17 3.48 46.26
C ARG A 137 5.80 3.77 44.91
N LEU A 138 7.06 4.21 44.89
CA LEU A 138 7.78 4.50 43.67
C LEU A 138 7.92 3.26 42.79
N SER A 139 8.30 2.12 43.37
CA SER A 139 8.42 0.84 42.66
C SER A 139 7.08 0.41 42.05
N ARG A 140 5.98 0.48 42.81
CA ARG A 140 4.63 0.17 42.27
C ARG A 140 4.22 1.11 41.14
N ALA A 141 4.62 2.37 41.21
CA ALA A 141 4.30 3.35 40.18
C ALA A 141 5.18 3.19 38.93
N ILE A 142 6.45 2.84 39.10
CA ILE A 142 7.36 2.44 38.03
C ILE A 142 6.86 1.16 37.35
N ASP A 143 6.37 0.16 38.09
CA ASP A 143 5.78 -1.06 37.51
C ASP A 143 4.51 -0.76 36.68
N ARG A 144 3.73 0.24 37.09
CA ARG A 144 2.56 0.74 36.32
C ARG A 144 2.99 1.50 35.06
N LEU A 145 4.06 2.30 35.15
CA LEU A 145 4.59 3.12 34.05
C LEU A 145 5.45 2.30 33.05
N GLY A 146 6.16 1.27 33.51
CA GLY A 146 7.11 0.44 32.76
C GLY A 146 6.51 -0.35 31.59
N ARG A 147 5.19 -0.29 31.40
CA ARG A 147 4.52 -0.82 30.21
C ARG A 147 4.51 0.12 29.01
N ALA A 148 5.00 1.36 29.16
CA ALA A 148 5.04 2.39 28.13
C ALA A 148 6.48 2.89 27.91
N SER A 149 7.39 2.01 27.46
CA SER A 149 8.70 2.41 26.96
C SER A 149 8.56 3.25 25.67
N ASP A 150 9.41 4.26 25.50
CA ASP A 150 9.47 5.18 24.34
C ASP A 150 9.43 4.47 22.98
N ALA A 151 9.98 3.26 22.86
CA ALA A 151 9.87 2.46 21.64
C ALA A 151 8.40 2.17 21.26
N LYS A 152 7.52 1.98 22.25
CA LYS A 152 6.07 1.87 22.03
C LYS A 152 5.48 3.20 21.61
N ALA A 153 5.83 4.31 22.25
CA ALA A 153 5.31 5.63 21.91
C ALA A 153 5.69 6.02 20.47
N THR A 154 6.94 5.78 20.07
CA THR A 154 7.40 6.02 18.71
C THR A 154 6.78 5.05 17.71
N LEU A 155 6.60 3.76 18.06
CA LEU A 155 5.88 2.82 17.21
C LEU A 155 4.38 3.16 17.10
N PHE A 156 3.76 3.68 18.16
CA PHE A 156 2.38 4.19 18.13
C PHE A 156 2.29 5.43 17.24
N ALA A 157 3.26 6.34 17.30
CA ALA A 157 3.33 7.50 16.43
C ALA A 157 3.55 7.11 14.95
N LYS A 158 4.46 6.16 14.68
CA LYS A 158 4.73 5.63 13.33
C LYS A 158 3.54 4.82 12.79
N ASP A 159 2.87 4.05 13.64
CA ASP A 159 1.65 3.32 13.31
C ASP A 159 0.48 4.26 13.01
N ALA A 160 0.33 5.32 13.81
CA ALA A 160 -0.63 6.40 13.55
C ALA A 160 -0.30 7.12 12.24
N MET A 161 0.98 7.43 11.98
CA MET A 161 1.44 8.02 10.73
C MET A 161 1.18 7.10 9.52
N LEU A 162 1.43 5.79 9.64
CA LEU A 162 1.12 4.82 8.58
C LEU A 162 -0.40 4.69 8.34
N LYS A 163 -1.22 4.76 9.39
CA LYS A 163 -2.70 4.88 9.28
C LYS A 163 -3.13 6.15 8.55
N ILE A 164 -2.36 7.23 8.73
CA ILE A 164 -2.60 8.53 8.08
C ILE A 164 -2.17 8.50 6.60
N VAL A 165 -1.17 7.71 6.23
CA VAL A 165 -0.62 7.68 4.85
C VAL A 165 -1.21 6.55 4.00
N SER A 166 -1.57 5.43 4.61
CA SER A 166 -2.03 4.23 3.90
C SER A 166 -3.08 3.43 4.67
N ALA A 167 -4.16 3.02 4.00
CA ALA A 167 -5.13 2.08 4.54
C ALA A 167 -4.72 0.64 4.20
N SER A 168 -4.83 -0.29 5.15
CA SER A 168 -4.60 -1.72 4.87
C SER A 168 -5.87 -2.38 4.36
N VAL A 169 -5.75 -3.22 3.34
CA VAL A 169 -6.85 -4.02 2.78
C VAL A 169 -6.48 -5.48 2.86
N ARG A 170 -7.35 -6.28 3.49
CA ARG A 170 -7.27 -7.74 3.54
C ARG A 170 -8.30 -8.36 2.60
N LEU A 171 -7.85 -9.23 1.71
CA LEU A 171 -8.70 -9.98 0.79
C LEU A 171 -9.15 -11.31 1.41
N LEU A 172 -10.41 -11.66 1.19
CA LEU A 172 -10.99 -12.96 1.50
C LEU A 172 -11.43 -13.64 0.19
N PRO A 173 -11.24 -14.96 0.05
CA PRO A 173 -10.71 -15.90 1.05
C PRO A 173 -9.18 -16.03 1.09
N SER A 174 -8.44 -15.42 0.15
CA SER A 174 -6.99 -15.64 -0.01
C SER A 174 -6.16 -15.23 1.22
N GLY A 175 -6.66 -14.30 2.03
CA GLY A 175 -5.95 -13.76 3.20
C GLY A 175 -4.78 -12.84 2.81
N HIS A 176 -4.64 -12.51 1.54
CA HIS A 176 -3.64 -11.57 1.06
C HIS A 176 -3.94 -10.16 1.55
N GLU A 177 -2.89 -9.38 1.80
CA GLU A 177 -2.99 -8.02 2.31
C GLU A 177 -2.16 -7.08 1.45
N PHE A 178 -2.69 -5.89 1.23
CA PHE A 178 -2.01 -4.80 0.53
C PHE A 178 -2.37 -3.44 1.14
N PHE A 179 -1.63 -2.41 0.75
CA PHE A 179 -1.85 -1.05 1.23
C PHE A 179 -2.38 -0.17 0.09
N ILE A 180 -3.36 0.66 0.39
CA ILE A 180 -3.82 1.74 -0.49
C ILE A 180 -3.14 3.02 -0.04
N GLU A 181 -2.38 3.64 -0.95
CA GLU A 181 -1.70 4.92 -0.71
C GLU A 181 -2.43 6.05 -1.46
N GLY A 182 -2.63 7.18 -0.79
CA GLY A 182 -3.24 8.36 -1.41
C GLY A 182 -4.69 8.13 -1.86
N ASN A 183 -4.93 8.29 -3.16
CA ASN A 183 -6.24 8.18 -3.82
C ASN A 183 -6.34 6.99 -4.77
N ASP A 184 -5.46 5.99 -4.65
CA ASP A 184 -5.57 4.76 -5.45
C ASP A 184 -6.92 4.07 -5.18
N SER A 185 -7.53 3.53 -6.22
CA SER A 185 -8.65 2.61 -6.06
C SER A 185 -8.19 1.27 -5.47
N ILE A 186 -9.12 0.54 -4.85
CA ILE A 186 -8.85 -0.79 -4.28
C ILE A 186 -8.23 -1.71 -5.36
N LEU A 187 -8.72 -1.61 -6.60
CA LEU A 187 -8.17 -2.36 -7.73
C LEU A 187 -6.73 -1.96 -8.07
N GLU A 188 -6.46 -0.67 -8.23
CA GLU A 188 -5.12 -0.19 -8.62
C GLU A 188 -4.06 -0.55 -7.57
N ALA A 189 -4.39 -0.40 -6.29
CA ALA A 189 -3.51 -0.77 -5.19
C ALA A 189 -3.28 -2.29 -5.12
N GLY A 190 -4.32 -3.10 -5.35
CA GLY A 190 -4.19 -4.56 -5.45
C GLY A 190 -3.24 -4.96 -6.58
N LEU A 191 -3.44 -4.40 -7.78
CA LEU A 191 -2.59 -4.68 -8.93
C LEU A 191 -1.13 -4.24 -8.74
N LYS A 192 -0.90 -3.08 -8.10
CA LYS A 192 0.46 -2.62 -7.73
C LYS A 192 1.13 -3.56 -6.72
N ALA A 193 0.34 -4.16 -5.83
CA ALA A 193 0.82 -5.18 -4.89
C ALA A 193 1.00 -6.57 -5.54
N GLY A 194 0.74 -6.71 -6.84
CA GLY A 194 0.83 -7.97 -7.57
C GLY A 194 -0.37 -8.90 -7.37
N LEU A 195 -1.47 -8.40 -6.80
CA LEU A 195 -2.72 -9.13 -6.59
C LEU A 195 -3.67 -8.83 -7.75
N TYR A 196 -3.97 -9.87 -8.54
CA TYR A 196 -4.80 -9.76 -9.73
C TYR A 196 -6.26 -10.05 -9.38
N LEU A 197 -6.91 -9.04 -8.80
CA LEU A 197 -8.35 -9.06 -8.56
C LEU A 197 -9.12 -9.31 -9.86
N ASP A 198 -10.35 -9.80 -9.77
CA ASP A 198 -11.24 -9.82 -10.91
C ASP A 198 -11.57 -8.38 -11.34
N TYR A 199 -11.31 -8.01 -12.59
CA TYR A 199 -11.68 -6.71 -13.17
C TYR A 199 -11.75 -6.80 -14.68
N GLY A 200 -12.41 -5.87 -15.37
CA GLY A 200 -12.52 -5.90 -16.83
C GLY A 200 -12.17 -4.62 -17.58
N CYS A 201 -12.74 -3.49 -17.18
CA CYS A 201 -12.62 -2.22 -17.91
C CYS A 201 -11.86 -1.12 -17.17
N THR A 202 -11.49 -1.34 -15.90
CA THR A 202 -10.89 -0.38 -14.94
C THR A 202 -11.62 0.96 -14.74
N GLY A 203 -12.67 1.25 -15.51
CA GLY A 203 -13.44 2.50 -15.48
C GLY A 203 -14.84 2.40 -14.87
N GLY A 204 -15.23 1.25 -14.32
CA GLY A 204 -16.51 1.08 -13.62
C GLY A 204 -17.72 0.75 -14.51
N ASN A 205 -17.51 0.32 -15.75
CA ASN A 205 -18.60 0.05 -16.70
C ASN A 205 -19.01 -1.43 -16.77
N CYS A 206 -18.08 -2.36 -16.49
CA CYS A 206 -18.33 -3.80 -16.70
C CYS A 206 -18.86 -4.55 -15.47
N GLY A 207 -18.79 -3.97 -14.26
CA GLY A 207 -19.18 -4.66 -13.02
C GLY A 207 -18.26 -5.82 -12.57
N ALA A 208 -17.33 -6.28 -13.42
CA ALA A 208 -16.43 -7.40 -13.10
C ALA A 208 -15.55 -7.20 -11.85
N CYS A 209 -15.25 -5.96 -11.47
CA CYS A 209 -14.49 -5.64 -10.24
C CYS A 209 -15.37 -5.49 -9.00
N LYS A 210 -16.55 -6.12 -8.99
CA LYS A 210 -17.47 -6.10 -7.87
C LYS A 210 -16.87 -6.91 -6.72
N CYS A 211 -16.74 -6.28 -5.57
CA CYS A 211 -16.27 -6.89 -4.34
C CYS A 211 -17.19 -6.50 -3.18
N LYS A 212 -17.18 -7.27 -2.11
CA LYS A 212 -18.01 -7.02 -0.93
C LYS A 212 -17.16 -6.53 0.22
N VAL A 213 -17.53 -5.39 0.80
CA VAL A 213 -16.88 -4.85 1.99
C VAL A 213 -17.43 -5.57 3.21
N VAL A 214 -16.60 -6.38 3.86
CA VAL A 214 -16.96 -7.13 5.08
C VAL A 214 -16.77 -6.24 6.31
N SER A 215 -15.72 -5.43 6.33
CA SER A 215 -15.48 -4.46 7.39
C SER A 215 -14.73 -3.24 6.89
N GLY A 216 -14.98 -2.10 7.54
CA GLY A 216 -14.37 -0.81 7.22
C GLY A 216 -15.25 0.04 6.29
N ALA A 217 -14.74 1.22 5.92
CA ALA A 217 -15.48 2.20 5.13
C ALA A 217 -14.75 2.52 3.82
N VAL A 218 -15.52 2.58 2.73
CA VAL A 218 -15.02 2.97 1.40
C VAL A 218 -15.61 4.30 0.97
N ARG A 219 -14.92 4.97 0.04
CA ARG A 219 -15.40 6.17 -0.64
C ARG A 219 -15.38 5.97 -2.14
N LYS A 220 -16.40 6.48 -2.81
CA LYS A 220 -16.43 6.58 -4.27
C LYS A 220 -15.37 7.59 -4.74
N LEU A 221 -14.40 7.10 -5.51
CA LEU A 221 -13.32 7.89 -6.10
C LEU A 221 -13.72 8.50 -7.44
N ARG A 222 -14.50 7.75 -8.22
CA ARG A 222 -14.96 8.15 -9.56
C ARG A 222 -16.38 7.70 -9.83
N ASN A 223 -17.07 8.44 -10.68
CA ASN A 223 -18.35 8.04 -11.24
C ASN A 223 -18.17 6.79 -12.12
N HIS A 224 -19.22 6.00 -12.18
CA HIS A 224 -19.26 4.75 -12.93
C HIS A 224 -20.68 4.53 -13.43
N ASP A 225 -20.80 3.92 -14.60
CA ASP A 225 -22.10 3.73 -15.27
C ASP A 225 -22.75 2.39 -14.89
N TYR A 226 -21.98 1.46 -14.31
CA TYR A 226 -22.52 0.19 -13.86
C TYR A 226 -23.44 0.39 -12.64
N VAL A 227 -24.67 -0.12 -12.71
CA VAL A 227 -25.65 0.01 -11.63
C VAL A 227 -25.62 -1.23 -10.75
N LEU A 228 -25.26 -1.05 -9.48
CA LEU A 228 -25.44 -2.07 -8.45
C LEU A 228 -26.91 -2.08 -8.02
N SER A 229 -27.52 -3.26 -7.94
CA SER A 229 -28.89 -3.39 -7.44
C SER A 229 -28.99 -2.96 -5.96
N ALA A 230 -30.18 -2.57 -5.51
CA ALA A 230 -30.40 -2.16 -4.11
C ALA A 230 -29.95 -3.23 -3.11
N LYS A 231 -30.25 -4.50 -3.41
CA LYS A 231 -29.80 -5.65 -2.59
C LYS A 231 -28.28 -5.78 -2.53
N GLU A 232 -27.59 -5.51 -3.63
CA GLU A 232 -26.12 -5.54 -3.65
C GLU A 232 -25.53 -4.39 -2.84
N GLN A 233 -26.09 -3.20 -2.95
CA GLN A 233 -25.66 -2.04 -2.16
C GLN A 233 -25.88 -2.29 -0.66
N GLU A 234 -27.04 -2.82 -0.27
CA GLU A 234 -27.35 -3.19 1.12
C GLU A 234 -26.42 -4.30 1.65
N ALA A 235 -26.05 -5.25 0.80
CA ALA A 235 -25.11 -6.32 1.16
C ALA A 235 -23.63 -5.85 1.21
N GLY A 236 -23.36 -4.57 0.94
CA GLY A 236 -22.01 -3.98 1.02
C GLY A 236 -21.16 -4.18 -0.24
N TYR A 237 -21.77 -4.48 -1.39
CA TYR A 237 -21.03 -4.60 -2.65
C TYR A 237 -20.64 -3.23 -3.20
N VAL A 238 -19.41 -3.15 -3.69
CA VAL A 238 -18.82 -1.96 -4.27
C VAL A 238 -17.97 -2.34 -5.48
N LEU A 239 -17.67 -1.38 -6.35
CA LEU A 239 -16.73 -1.59 -7.45
C LEU A 239 -15.32 -1.23 -6.99
N ALA A 240 -14.42 -2.20 -6.94
CA ALA A 240 -13.03 -2.01 -6.50
C ALA A 240 -12.27 -0.97 -7.34
N CYS A 241 -12.59 -0.84 -8.64
CA CYS A 241 -11.97 0.18 -9.50
C CYS A 241 -12.48 1.60 -9.23
N SER A 242 -13.67 1.77 -8.67
CA SER A 242 -14.29 3.09 -8.48
C SER A 242 -14.30 3.54 -7.03
N ASN A 243 -13.81 2.73 -6.10
CA ASN A 243 -13.80 3.01 -4.68
C ASN A 243 -12.39 2.94 -4.11
N THR A 244 -12.12 3.79 -3.13
CA THR A 244 -10.89 3.80 -2.33
C THR A 244 -11.22 3.56 -0.86
N ALA A 245 -10.22 3.17 -0.07
CA ALA A 245 -10.37 2.91 1.36
C ALA A 245 -10.32 4.19 2.20
N ILE A 246 -11.30 4.38 3.08
CA ILE A 246 -11.29 5.45 4.10
C ILE A 246 -10.59 4.94 5.36
N SER A 247 -10.86 3.69 5.75
CA SER A 247 -10.28 2.99 6.89
C SER A 247 -9.59 1.71 6.45
N ASP A 248 -8.97 0.98 7.39
CA ASP A 248 -8.58 -0.41 7.16
C ASP A 248 -9.82 -1.21 6.71
N LEU A 249 -9.67 -2.03 5.66
CA LEU A 249 -10.74 -2.78 5.01
C LEU A 249 -10.51 -4.29 5.08
N VAL A 250 -11.61 -5.03 5.18
CA VAL A 250 -11.67 -6.46 4.84
C VAL A 250 -12.66 -6.60 3.69
N VAL A 251 -12.23 -7.20 2.58
CA VAL A 251 -12.98 -7.26 1.34
C VAL A 251 -13.01 -8.69 0.81
N GLU A 252 -14.19 -9.18 0.47
CA GLU A 252 -14.38 -10.42 -0.29
C GLU A 252 -14.33 -10.11 -1.78
N ALA A 253 -13.35 -10.67 -2.48
CA ALA A 253 -13.16 -10.50 -3.92
C ALA A 253 -12.54 -11.74 -4.54
N GLY A 254 -12.90 -12.01 -5.80
CA GLY A 254 -12.19 -12.99 -6.62
C GLY A 254 -10.80 -12.48 -6.97
N GLU A 255 -9.80 -13.35 -6.84
CA GLU A 255 -8.40 -13.10 -7.15
C GLU A 255 -7.93 -14.23 -8.06
N ALA A 256 -7.42 -13.89 -9.24
CA ALA A 256 -6.69 -14.85 -10.06
C ALA A 256 -5.38 -15.20 -9.35
N GLY A 257 -5.18 -16.48 -9.06
CA GLY A 257 -3.99 -16.94 -8.35
C GLY A 257 -2.70 -16.53 -9.05
N MET A 258 -1.60 -16.39 -8.28
CA MET A 258 -0.28 -16.10 -8.86
C MET A 258 0.13 -17.13 -9.93
N SER A 259 -0.33 -18.38 -9.81
CA SER A 259 -0.12 -19.48 -10.76
C SER A 259 -1.21 -19.64 -11.83
N GLU A 260 -2.33 -18.93 -11.72
CA GLU A 260 -3.39 -18.99 -12.74
C GLU A 260 -3.04 -18.06 -13.91
N ALA A 261 -3.18 -18.57 -15.12
CA ALA A 261 -2.98 -17.79 -16.33
C ALA A 261 -4.13 -16.79 -16.47
N LEU A 262 -3.81 -15.52 -16.68
CA LEU A 262 -4.82 -14.53 -17.08
C LEU A 262 -5.42 -14.95 -18.43
N PRO A 263 -6.70 -14.65 -18.68
CA PRO A 263 -7.35 -15.06 -19.92
C PRO A 263 -6.67 -14.39 -21.12
N HIS A 264 -6.50 -15.15 -22.20
CA HIS A 264 -6.10 -14.61 -23.49
C HIS A 264 -7.18 -13.66 -24.01
N GLN A 265 -6.78 -12.46 -24.42
CA GLN A 265 -7.63 -11.36 -24.82
C GLN A 265 -7.21 -10.87 -26.20
N GLN A 266 -8.20 -10.55 -27.03
CA GLN A 266 -8.01 -9.84 -28.29
C GLN A 266 -8.65 -8.45 -28.17
N ILE A 267 -7.85 -7.40 -28.30
CA ILE A 267 -8.28 -6.00 -28.09
C ILE A 267 -7.79 -5.14 -29.25
N ARG A 268 -8.73 -4.48 -29.94
CA ARG A 268 -8.40 -3.41 -30.88
C ARG A 268 -8.05 -2.16 -30.08
N ALA A 269 -6.83 -1.67 -30.23
CA ALA A 269 -6.30 -0.50 -29.54
C ALA A 269 -5.76 0.52 -30.55
N GLN A 270 -5.49 1.75 -30.11
CA GLN A 270 -5.00 2.82 -30.98
C GLN A 270 -3.60 3.25 -30.56
N VAL A 271 -2.68 3.35 -31.51
CA VAL A 271 -1.36 3.96 -31.27
C VAL A 271 -1.55 5.46 -31.10
N LYS A 272 -1.32 5.99 -29.90
CA LYS A 272 -1.52 7.41 -29.60
C LYS A 272 -0.37 8.27 -30.05
N LYS A 273 0.86 7.81 -29.78
CA LYS A 273 2.08 8.49 -30.16
C LYS A 273 3.25 7.51 -30.15
N ILE A 274 4.29 7.86 -30.89
CA ILE A 274 5.58 7.19 -30.89
C ILE A 274 6.60 8.28 -30.57
N GLU A 275 7.47 8.03 -29.59
CA GLU A 275 8.55 8.93 -29.19
C GLU A 275 9.87 8.24 -29.45
N LEU A 276 10.71 8.83 -30.31
CA LEU A 276 12.06 8.33 -30.58
C LEU A 276 13.00 8.84 -29.49
N VAL A 277 13.71 7.92 -28.84
CA VAL A 277 14.73 8.20 -27.82
C VAL A 277 16.08 7.83 -28.42
N GLY A 278 16.55 8.70 -29.31
CA GLY A 278 17.77 8.46 -30.11
C GLY A 278 17.50 7.64 -31.37
N GLU A 279 18.55 7.05 -31.93
CA GLU A 279 18.53 6.35 -33.23
C GLU A 279 18.15 4.87 -33.14
N LEU A 280 18.19 4.29 -31.93
CA LEU A 280 18.06 2.84 -31.70
C LEU A 280 16.85 2.46 -30.85
N LEU A 281 16.20 3.41 -30.19
CA LEU A 281 15.10 3.13 -29.25
C LEU A 281 13.88 4.00 -29.53
N ALA A 282 12.71 3.37 -29.56
CA ALA A 282 11.42 4.04 -29.67
C ALA A 282 10.47 3.62 -28.52
N LEU A 283 9.74 4.58 -27.96
CA LEU A 283 8.62 4.34 -27.06
C LEU A 283 7.30 4.48 -27.82
N MET A 284 6.57 3.38 -27.93
CA MET A 284 5.24 3.35 -28.52
C MET A 284 4.16 3.36 -27.43
N TYR A 285 3.24 4.32 -27.52
CA TYR A 285 2.13 4.46 -26.58
C TYR A 285 0.84 3.97 -27.24
N VAL A 286 0.24 2.92 -26.69
CA VAL A 286 -0.99 2.31 -27.22
C VAL A 286 -2.10 2.46 -26.21
N GLN A 287 -3.26 2.94 -26.66
CA GLN A 287 -4.43 3.14 -25.80
C GLN A 287 -5.54 2.17 -26.17
N THR A 288 -6.00 1.39 -25.21
CA THR A 288 -7.14 0.49 -25.38
C THR A 288 -8.47 1.25 -25.22
N PRO A 289 -9.59 0.68 -25.68
CA PRO A 289 -10.92 1.23 -25.45
C PRO A 289 -11.24 1.28 -23.94
N ARG A 290 -12.05 2.26 -23.53
CA ARG A 290 -12.50 2.40 -22.13
C ARG A 290 -13.30 1.19 -21.64
N THR A 291 -13.97 0.48 -22.54
CA THR A 291 -14.81 -0.67 -22.21
C THR A 291 -14.02 -1.96 -22.02
N ARG A 292 -12.79 -2.04 -22.57
CA ARG A 292 -11.96 -3.25 -22.56
C ARG A 292 -10.48 -2.87 -22.46
N SER A 293 -9.97 -2.89 -21.24
CA SER A 293 -8.54 -2.76 -20.94
C SER A 293 -7.84 -4.10 -21.03
N LEU A 294 -6.55 -4.10 -21.36
CA LEU A 294 -5.75 -5.31 -21.34
C LEU A 294 -5.47 -5.72 -19.89
N ARG A 295 -5.80 -6.96 -19.51
CA ARG A 295 -5.38 -7.55 -18.24
C ARG A 295 -4.10 -8.33 -18.45
N PHE A 296 -3.05 -8.00 -17.71
CA PHE A 296 -1.74 -8.65 -17.83
C PHE A 296 -0.99 -8.62 -16.49
N LYS A 297 -0.01 -9.50 -16.35
CA LYS A 297 0.99 -9.55 -15.27
C LYS A 297 2.25 -8.83 -15.73
N ALA A 298 2.95 -8.16 -14.82
CA ALA A 298 4.21 -7.51 -15.13
C ALA A 298 5.21 -8.52 -15.74
N GLY A 299 5.89 -8.13 -16.82
CA GLY A 299 6.80 -9.00 -17.57
C GLY A 299 6.15 -9.87 -18.64
N GLN A 300 4.83 -9.81 -18.82
CA GLN A 300 4.16 -10.46 -19.95
C GLN A 300 4.31 -9.67 -21.26
N SER A 301 4.15 -10.36 -22.39
CA SER A 301 4.17 -9.80 -23.74
C SER A 301 2.81 -9.90 -24.42
N VAL A 302 2.64 -9.19 -25.53
CA VAL A 302 1.49 -9.23 -26.43
C VAL A 302 1.96 -9.27 -27.87
N SER A 303 1.22 -9.97 -28.72
CA SER A 303 1.33 -9.76 -30.17
C SER A 303 0.62 -8.49 -30.56
N VAL A 304 1.29 -7.63 -31.31
CA VAL A 304 0.73 -6.41 -31.88
C VAL A 304 0.68 -6.57 -33.39
N THR A 305 -0.52 -6.62 -33.95
CA THR A 305 -0.75 -6.69 -35.40
C THR A 305 -1.27 -5.35 -35.91
N THR A 306 -0.63 -4.80 -36.93
CA THR A 306 -1.03 -3.55 -37.60
C THR A 306 -2.11 -3.82 -38.66
N GLU A 307 -2.77 -2.77 -39.16
CA GLU A 307 -3.75 -2.89 -40.25
C GLU A 307 -3.11 -3.43 -41.55
N ASP A 308 -1.82 -3.13 -41.76
CA ASP A 308 -1.01 -3.62 -42.89
C ASP A 308 -0.62 -5.10 -42.75
N GLY A 309 -0.99 -5.77 -41.65
CA GLY A 309 -0.71 -7.18 -41.39
C GLY A 309 0.65 -7.47 -40.73
N ARG A 310 1.48 -6.45 -40.48
CA ARG A 310 2.76 -6.62 -39.75
C ARG A 310 2.47 -7.02 -38.31
N THR A 311 3.16 -8.04 -37.80
CA THR A 311 2.94 -8.54 -36.44
C THR A 311 4.26 -8.66 -35.69
N ALA A 312 4.32 -8.12 -34.48
CA ALA A 312 5.47 -8.26 -33.59
C ALA A 312 5.04 -8.63 -32.17
N ASP A 313 5.84 -9.48 -31.51
CA ASP A 313 5.65 -9.81 -30.09
C ASP A 313 6.42 -8.82 -29.21
N LEU A 314 5.70 -7.97 -28.49
CA LEU A 314 6.27 -6.88 -27.68
C LEU A 314 6.03 -7.10 -26.18
N TYR A 315 7.07 -6.85 -25.39
CA TYR A 315 6.96 -6.85 -23.92
C TYR A 315 6.26 -5.59 -23.44
N ILE A 316 5.31 -5.77 -22.51
CA ILE A 316 4.56 -4.64 -21.95
C ILE A 316 5.44 -3.94 -20.90
N ALA A 317 5.85 -2.70 -21.20
CA ALA A 317 6.68 -1.87 -20.33
C ALA A 317 5.86 -1.03 -19.32
N SER A 318 4.54 -0.94 -19.51
CA SER A 318 3.62 -0.20 -18.62
C SER A 318 3.20 -1.00 -17.38
N CYS A 319 2.78 -0.28 -16.33
CA CYS A 319 2.21 -0.88 -15.11
C CYS A 319 0.88 -1.62 -15.39
N PRO A 320 0.67 -2.85 -14.87
CA PRO A 320 -0.62 -3.55 -14.90
C PRO A 320 -1.80 -2.76 -14.32
N CYS A 321 -1.51 -1.86 -13.38
CA CYS A 321 -2.47 -0.94 -12.79
C CYS A 321 -3.11 0.05 -13.79
N ASP A 322 -2.48 0.25 -14.96
CA ASP A 322 -2.94 1.13 -16.04
C ASP A 322 -3.09 0.34 -17.35
N GLY A 323 -3.90 -0.73 -17.33
CA GLY A 323 -4.14 -1.58 -18.50
C GLY A 323 -4.85 -0.90 -19.69
N ARG A 324 -5.14 0.40 -19.59
CA ARG A 324 -5.68 1.21 -20.68
C ARG A 324 -4.58 1.90 -21.48
N ASN A 325 -3.51 2.36 -20.83
CA ASN A 325 -2.42 3.08 -21.47
C ASN A 325 -1.16 2.22 -21.43
N LEU A 326 -0.98 1.45 -22.50
CA LEU A 326 0.12 0.53 -22.67
C LEU A 326 1.33 1.25 -23.26
N GLN A 327 2.51 0.83 -22.80
CA GLN A 327 3.79 1.32 -23.29
C GLN A 327 4.62 0.14 -23.75
N PHE A 328 5.27 0.30 -24.90
CA PHE A 328 6.19 -0.67 -25.47
C PHE A 328 7.51 0.04 -25.76
N ILE A 329 8.61 -0.63 -25.41
CA ILE A 329 9.96 -0.21 -25.77
C ILE A 329 10.36 -1.09 -26.95
N ILE A 330 10.79 -0.45 -28.04
CA ILE A 330 11.11 -1.12 -29.29
C ILE A 330 12.54 -0.72 -29.65
N PHE A 331 13.40 -1.72 -29.84
CA PHE A 331 14.74 -1.51 -30.37
C PHE A 331 14.71 -1.69 -31.89
N LYS A 332 15.46 -0.85 -32.60
CA LYS A 332 15.53 -0.91 -34.07
C LYS A 332 16.03 -2.26 -34.60
N GLU A 333 16.80 -2.98 -33.79
CA GLU A 333 17.43 -4.25 -34.14
C GLU A 333 16.53 -5.47 -33.88
N ASP A 334 15.42 -5.32 -33.14
CA ASP A 334 14.59 -6.46 -32.70
C ASP A 334 13.73 -7.04 -33.83
N ASP A 335 13.27 -6.20 -34.76
CA ASP A 335 12.41 -6.58 -35.88
C ASP A 335 12.54 -5.54 -36.99
N VAL A 336 13.05 -5.93 -38.16
CA VAL A 336 13.33 -5.00 -39.26
C VAL A 336 12.04 -4.43 -39.83
N ASP A 337 11.01 -5.27 -40.04
CA ASP A 337 9.78 -4.85 -40.71
C ASP A 337 8.85 -4.06 -39.78
N PHE A 338 8.75 -4.45 -38.50
CA PHE A 338 7.94 -3.72 -37.52
C PHE A 338 8.69 -2.50 -36.96
N GLY A 339 9.99 -2.64 -36.70
CA GLY A 339 10.85 -1.57 -36.23
C GLY A 339 10.86 -0.39 -37.18
N ASP A 340 11.16 -0.60 -38.46
CA ASP A 340 11.21 0.49 -39.44
C ASP A 340 9.88 1.24 -39.52
N ALA A 341 8.74 0.54 -39.48
CA ALA A 341 7.42 1.17 -39.45
C ALA A 341 7.17 2.05 -38.21
N VAL A 342 7.73 1.68 -37.06
CA VAL A 342 7.71 2.48 -35.82
C VAL A 342 8.63 3.69 -35.93
N PHE A 343 9.86 3.50 -36.41
CA PHE A 343 10.87 4.57 -36.53
C PHE A 343 10.51 5.61 -37.61
N ASP A 344 9.84 5.19 -38.68
CA ASP A 344 9.29 6.08 -39.72
C ASP A 344 7.98 6.76 -39.29
N ALA A 345 7.53 6.53 -38.05
CA ALA A 345 6.29 7.06 -37.46
C ALA A 345 5.00 6.75 -38.24
N THR A 346 5.04 5.80 -39.17
CA THR A 346 3.88 5.42 -40.02
C THR A 346 2.73 4.82 -39.21
N LEU A 347 3.04 4.21 -38.07
CA LEU A 347 2.07 3.58 -37.17
C LEU A 347 1.36 4.57 -36.24
N ALA A 348 1.77 5.84 -36.19
CA ALA A 348 1.12 6.81 -35.32
C ALA A 348 -0.35 7.01 -35.71
N ARG A 349 -1.26 6.96 -34.72
CA ARG A 349 -2.73 7.08 -34.87
C ARG A 349 -3.44 5.89 -35.52
N GLN A 350 -2.72 4.86 -35.96
CA GLN A 350 -3.32 3.64 -36.51
C GLN A 350 -3.99 2.78 -35.43
N THR A 351 -4.92 1.94 -35.87
CA THR A 351 -5.48 0.88 -35.03
C THR A 351 -4.56 -0.33 -35.08
N VAL A 352 -4.34 -0.96 -33.94
CA VAL A 352 -3.60 -2.21 -33.83
C VAL A 352 -4.45 -3.26 -33.10
N LEU A 353 -4.33 -4.51 -33.50
CA LEU A 353 -4.88 -5.64 -32.77
C LEU A 353 -3.84 -6.14 -31.77
N LEU A 354 -4.22 -6.16 -30.50
CA LEU A 354 -3.42 -6.73 -29.42
C LEU A 354 -3.95 -8.13 -29.09
N GLU A 355 -3.08 -9.13 -29.13
CA GLU A 355 -3.37 -10.50 -28.71
C GLU A 355 -2.46 -10.92 -27.56
N GLY A 356 -3.05 -11.26 -26.42
CA GLY A 356 -2.33 -11.68 -25.23
C GLY A 356 -3.16 -11.51 -23.96
N PRO A 357 -2.56 -11.58 -22.77
CA PRO A 357 -1.12 -11.63 -22.53
C PRO A 357 -0.52 -13.02 -22.76
N LYS A 358 0.75 -13.06 -23.16
CA LYS A 358 1.57 -14.27 -23.29
C LYS A 358 2.65 -14.31 -22.19
N GLY A 359 3.08 -15.53 -21.83
CA GLY A 359 4.12 -15.79 -20.84
C GLY A 359 3.61 -15.86 -19.39
N ASN A 360 4.43 -16.41 -18.49
CA ASN A 360 4.02 -16.67 -17.10
C ASN A 360 4.32 -15.51 -16.11
N GLY A 361 4.71 -14.33 -16.61
CA GLY A 361 4.94 -13.16 -15.75
C GLY A 361 6.17 -13.27 -14.83
N THR A 362 7.22 -13.97 -15.27
CA THR A 362 8.51 -13.97 -14.58
C THR A 362 9.18 -12.60 -14.76
N TYR A 363 9.55 -11.96 -13.64
CA TYR A 363 10.31 -10.73 -13.61
C TYR A 363 11.55 -10.83 -14.51
N PHE A 364 11.47 -10.31 -15.73
CA PHE A 364 12.67 -9.95 -16.47
C PHE A 364 13.21 -8.68 -15.85
N ARG A 365 14.42 -8.78 -15.28
CA ARG A 365 15.28 -7.63 -15.03
C ARG A 365 15.51 -6.96 -16.38
N ILE A 366 14.66 -6.01 -16.72
CA ILE A 366 15.01 -5.02 -17.71
C ILE A 366 16.09 -4.17 -17.04
N ASN A 367 17.36 -4.47 -17.35
CA ASN A 367 18.50 -3.58 -17.10
C ASN A 367 18.33 -2.34 -17.98
N ILE A 368 17.32 -1.51 -17.70
CA ILE A 368 17.32 -0.13 -18.16
C ILE A 368 18.17 0.62 -17.14
N LEU A 369 19.47 0.65 -17.42
CA LEU A 369 20.31 1.76 -17.03
C LEU A 369 19.81 2.97 -17.83
N ILE A 370 19.04 3.85 -17.20
CA ILE A 370 18.96 5.26 -17.57
C ILE A 370 19.27 6.06 -16.30
#